data_AF-A0A935BUR6-F1
#
_entry.id   AF-A0A935BUR6-F1
#
_cell.length_a   1.000
_cell.length_b   1.000
_cell.length_c   1.000
_cell.angle_alpha   90.00
_cell.angle_beta   90.00
_cell.angle_gamma   90.00
#
_symmetry.space_group_name_H-M   'P 1'
#
loop_
_entity.id
_entity.type
_entity.pdbx_description
1 polymer ?
#
loop_
_entity_poly.entity_id
_entity_poly.type
_entity_poly.pdbx_seq_one_letter_code
_entity_poly.pdbx_strand_id
1 'polypeptide(L)'
;MNIKTLHDMRLAMGFYAVPCDGCTLCCHGDAIRILPHEDAGRWQTEPHPYMAGALMLAHKANGDCVYLGDGGCTRQADKPQQCHEMDCRNIAQAFTKSQAKQLHARNARNAMKIEIWRRGHELMRQKMIQK
;
A
#
# COMPACT_ATOMS: atom_id res chain seq x y z
N MET A 1 -7.10 -21.42 -15.21
CA MET A 1 -6.81 -20.91 -13.86
C MET A 1 -7.43 -19.53 -13.74
N ASN A 2 -8.28 -19.28 -12.73
CA ASN A 2 -8.94 -17.98 -12.57
C ASN A 2 -8.07 -17.01 -11.75
N ILE A 3 -8.40 -15.70 -11.77
CA ILE A 3 -7.62 -14.64 -11.13
C ILE A 3 -7.51 -14.86 -9.62
N LYS A 4 -8.61 -15.29 -8.97
CA LYS A 4 -8.63 -15.60 -7.53
C LYS A 4 -7.63 -16.70 -7.18
N THR A 5 -7.65 -17.81 -7.90
CA THR A 5 -6.72 -18.94 -7.69
C THR A 5 -5.27 -18.49 -7.86
N LEU A 6 -4.97 -17.67 -8.87
CA LEU A 6 -3.62 -17.16 -9.06
C LEU A 6 -3.17 -16.23 -7.92
N HIS A 7 -4.06 -15.38 -7.41
CA HIS A 7 -3.79 -14.54 -6.24
C HIS A 7 -3.53 -15.38 -4.98
N ASP A 8 -4.41 -16.34 -4.68
CA ASP A 8 -4.28 -17.24 -3.53
C ASP A 8 -2.95 -18.03 -3.58
N MET A 9 -2.57 -18.53 -4.76
CA MET A 9 -1.28 -19.21 -4.96
C MET A 9 -0.09 -18.27 -4.74
N ARG A 10 -0.15 -17.04 -5.26
CA ARG A 10 0.92 -16.04 -5.06
C ARG A 10 1.07 -15.66 -3.58
N LEU A 11 -0.02 -15.54 -2.84
CA LEU A 11 0.03 -15.35 -1.39
C LEU A 11 0.67 -16.54 -0.68
N ALA A 12 0.23 -17.77 -0.98
CA ALA A 12 0.77 -18.99 -0.37
C ALA A 12 2.26 -19.19 -0.65
N MET A 13 2.74 -18.81 -1.84
CA MET A 13 4.16 -18.85 -2.21
C MET A 13 4.97 -17.66 -1.69
N GLY A 14 4.34 -16.70 -1.00
CA GLY A 14 5.02 -15.48 -0.57
C GLY A 14 5.52 -14.63 -1.75
N PHE A 15 4.88 -14.70 -2.92
CA PHE A 15 5.27 -13.91 -4.09
C PHE A 15 5.17 -12.41 -3.81
N TYR A 16 4.16 -12.02 -3.03
CA TYR A 16 3.98 -10.69 -2.48
C TYR A 16 4.52 -10.57 -1.05
N ALA A 17 5.53 -11.36 -0.66
CA ALA A 17 6.23 -11.20 0.61
C ALA A 17 7.09 -9.92 0.63
N VAL A 18 6.41 -8.81 0.39
CA VAL A 18 6.75 -7.50 0.86
C VAL A 18 6.29 -7.52 2.32
N PRO A 19 7.21 -7.63 3.29
CA PRO A 19 6.81 -7.37 4.66
C PRO A 19 6.28 -5.94 4.65
N CYS A 20 4.98 -5.74 4.91
CA CYS A 20 4.54 -4.38 5.15
C CYS A 20 5.37 -3.90 6.34
N ASP A 21 5.42 -4.62 7.47
CA ASP A 21 6.35 -4.34 8.58
C ASP A 21 6.52 -2.82 8.79
N GLY A 22 5.41 -2.08 8.92
CA GLY A 22 5.42 -0.60 9.02
C GLY A 22 5.47 0.21 7.70
N CYS A 23 5.54 -0.41 6.54
CA CYS A 23 5.29 0.18 5.22
C CYS A 23 3.80 0.49 5.09
N THR A 24 3.49 1.77 4.95
CA THR A 24 2.14 2.30 4.81
C THR A 24 1.91 2.91 3.43
N LEU A 25 2.69 2.54 2.41
CA LEU A 25 2.60 3.13 1.06
C LEU A 25 1.16 3.12 0.52
N CYS A 26 0.49 1.96 0.56
CA CYS A 26 -0.90 1.81 0.11
C CYS A 26 -1.92 2.59 0.97
N CYS A 27 -1.52 3.10 2.14
CA CYS A 27 -2.42 3.79 3.06
C CYS A 27 -2.44 5.31 2.84
N HIS A 28 -1.60 5.86 1.97
CA HIS A 28 -1.44 7.31 1.84
C HIS A 28 -1.81 7.79 0.44
N GLY A 29 -3.04 8.31 0.29
CA GLY A 29 -3.49 8.99 -0.93
C GLY A 29 -3.58 8.10 -2.19
N ASP A 30 -3.59 6.77 -2.02
CA ASP A 30 -3.64 5.80 -3.09
C ASP A 30 -5.07 5.29 -3.32
N ALA A 31 -5.44 5.02 -4.58
CA ALA A 31 -6.74 4.50 -4.93
C ALA A 31 -6.71 2.96 -4.95
N ILE A 32 -6.61 2.37 -3.76
CA ILE A 32 -6.66 0.91 -3.59
C ILE A 32 -8.04 0.40 -3.99
N ARG A 33 -8.17 -0.08 -5.22
CA ARG A 33 -9.40 -0.65 -5.76
C ARG A 33 -9.67 -2.00 -5.14
N ILE A 34 -10.96 -2.29 -5.00
CA ILE A 34 -11.44 -3.65 -4.76
C ILE A 34 -11.55 -4.33 -6.12
N LEU A 35 -10.77 -5.38 -6.32
CA LEU A 35 -10.75 -6.12 -7.57
C LEU A 35 -11.99 -7.03 -7.69
N PRO A 36 -12.45 -7.36 -8.91
CA PRO A 36 -13.70 -8.11 -9.11
C PRO A 36 -13.77 -9.49 -8.45
N HIS A 37 -12.62 -10.07 -8.07
CA HIS A 37 -12.55 -11.38 -7.42
C HIS A 37 -12.49 -11.29 -5.89
N GLU A 38 -12.47 -10.07 -5.34
CA GLU A 38 -12.47 -9.79 -3.92
C GLU A 38 -13.89 -9.47 -3.43
N ASP A 39 -14.17 -9.76 -2.16
CA ASP A 39 -15.45 -9.41 -1.54
C ASP A 39 -15.35 -8.01 -0.91
N ALA A 40 -15.96 -7.02 -1.57
CA ALA A 40 -16.01 -5.63 -1.10
C ALA A 40 -16.65 -5.49 0.28
N GLY A 41 -17.57 -6.37 0.68
CA GLY A 41 -18.26 -6.31 1.97
C GLY A 41 -17.33 -6.50 3.17
N ARG A 42 -16.10 -6.95 2.95
CA ARG A 42 -15.07 -7.11 3.99
C ARG A 42 -14.43 -5.80 4.42
N TRP A 43 -14.61 -4.72 3.67
CA TRP A 43 -13.97 -3.44 3.94
C TRP A 43 -14.93 -2.27 3.77
N GLN A 44 -14.62 -1.17 4.44
CA GLN A 44 -15.24 0.11 4.19
C GLN A 44 -14.72 0.63 2.86
N THR A 45 -15.65 0.88 1.94
CA THR A 45 -15.35 1.26 0.56
C THR A 45 -16.03 2.57 0.18
N GLU A 46 -15.49 3.21 -0.85
CA GLU A 46 -16.07 4.38 -1.50
C GLU A 46 -15.96 4.23 -3.03
N PRO A 47 -16.80 4.93 -3.82
CA PRO A 47 -16.71 4.90 -5.27
C PRO A 47 -15.35 5.43 -5.76
N HIS A 48 -14.77 4.75 -6.75
CA HIS A 48 -13.52 5.21 -7.36
C HIS A 48 -13.75 6.49 -8.17
N PRO A 49 -12.98 7.58 -7.94
CA PRO A 49 -13.28 8.90 -8.50
C PRO A 49 -13.14 8.97 -10.03
N TYR A 50 -12.38 8.06 -10.63
CA TYR A 50 -12.08 8.05 -12.08
C TYR A 50 -12.55 6.79 -12.80
N MET A 51 -13.21 5.85 -12.12
CA MET A 51 -13.56 4.55 -12.71
C MET A 51 -14.99 4.18 -12.31
N ALA A 52 -15.93 4.44 -13.21
CA ALA A 52 -17.34 4.22 -12.97
C ALA A 52 -17.62 2.76 -12.58
N GLY A 53 -18.40 2.56 -11.51
CA GLY A 53 -18.76 1.24 -11.00
C GLY A 53 -17.66 0.52 -10.21
N ALA A 54 -16.43 1.04 -10.16
CA ALA A 54 -15.39 0.48 -9.32
C ALA A 54 -15.47 1.03 -7.88
N LEU A 55 -15.14 0.18 -6.92
CA LEU A 55 -14.98 0.55 -5.52
C LEU A 55 -13.49 0.60 -5.16
N MET A 56 -13.17 1.42 -4.18
CA MET A 56 -11.84 1.48 -3.54
C MET A 56 -11.98 1.54 -2.03
N LEU A 57 -10.90 1.24 -1.30
CA LEU A 57 -10.87 1.44 0.15
C LEU A 57 -11.19 2.91 0.47
N ALA A 58 -12.02 3.10 1.50
CA ALA A 58 -12.43 4.43 1.92
C ALA A 58 -11.26 5.24 2.51
N HIS A 59 -11.36 6.55 2.40
CA HIS A 59 -10.37 7.48 2.93
C HIS A 59 -10.92 8.37 4.04
N LYS A 60 -10.02 8.74 4.96
CA LYS A 60 -10.22 9.83 5.92
C LYS A 60 -10.21 11.19 5.20
N ALA A 61 -10.66 12.23 5.90
CA ALA A 61 -10.63 13.60 5.39
C ALA A 61 -9.22 14.05 4.95
N ASN A 62 -8.17 13.59 5.65
CA ASN A 62 -6.78 13.91 5.31
C ASN A 62 -6.23 13.12 4.10
N GLY A 63 -6.99 12.18 3.53
CA GLY A 63 -6.59 11.36 2.39
C GLY A 63 -5.87 10.06 2.73
N ASP A 64 -5.70 9.73 4.00
CA ASP A 64 -5.21 8.41 4.38
C ASP A 64 -6.34 7.38 4.34
N CYS A 65 -6.00 6.12 4.08
CA CYS A 65 -6.94 5.01 4.20
C CYS A 65 -7.56 4.97 5.61
N VAL A 66 -8.85 4.66 5.73
CA VAL A 66 -9.55 4.54 7.02
C VAL A 66 -8.91 3.50 7.96
N TYR A 67 -8.16 2.55 7.40
CA TYR A 67 -7.46 1.51 8.15
C TYR A 67 -6.04 1.87 8.57
N LEU A 68 -5.56 3.09 8.30
CA LEU A 68 -4.30 3.55 8.86
C LEU A 68 -4.50 3.96 10.33
N GLY A 69 -3.94 3.21 11.27
CA GLY A 69 -3.86 3.58 12.68
C GLY A 69 -2.48 4.14 13.06
N ASP A 70 -2.31 4.50 14.33
CA ASP A 70 -1.05 5.08 14.84
C ASP A 70 0.14 4.11 14.72
N GLY A 71 -0.13 2.80 14.77
CA GLY A 71 0.86 1.73 14.58
C GLY A 71 0.98 1.22 13.14
N GLY A 72 0.32 1.84 12.17
CA GLY A 72 0.26 1.38 10.77
C GLY A 72 -1.08 0.77 10.37
N CYS A 73 -1.09 -0.07 9.32
CA CYS A 73 -2.32 -0.66 8.79
C CYS A 73 -2.97 -1.64 9.80
N THR A 74 -4.23 -1.38 10.17
CA THR A 74 -5.00 -2.20 11.12
C THR A 74 -5.61 -3.46 10.49
N ARG A 75 -5.60 -3.56 9.16
CA ARG A 75 -6.11 -4.71 8.38
C ARG A 75 -4.98 -5.53 7.75
N GLN A 76 -3.82 -5.61 8.40
CA GLN A 76 -2.62 -6.21 7.82
C GLN A 76 -2.81 -7.67 7.38
N ALA A 77 -3.58 -8.44 8.15
CA ALA A 77 -3.85 -9.87 7.93
C ALA A 77 -4.83 -10.14 6.78
N ASP A 78 -5.71 -9.18 6.50
CA ASP A 78 -6.81 -9.34 5.55
C ASP A 78 -6.98 -8.10 4.67
N LYS A 79 -5.86 -7.52 4.24
CA LYS A 79 -5.81 -6.42 3.28
C LYS A 79 -6.08 -6.92 1.85
N PRO A 80 -6.59 -6.06 0.95
CA PRO A 80 -6.82 -6.44 -0.44
C PRO A 80 -5.52 -6.68 -1.20
N GLN A 81 -5.62 -7.37 -2.34
CA GLN A 81 -4.49 -7.77 -3.19
C GLN A 81 -3.55 -6.59 -3.49
N GLN A 82 -4.09 -5.44 -3.88
CA GLN A 82 -3.25 -4.28 -4.23
C GLN A 82 -2.40 -3.78 -3.05
N CYS A 83 -2.89 -3.91 -1.81
CA CYS A 83 -2.09 -3.58 -0.63
C CYS A 83 -0.96 -4.59 -0.39
N HIS A 84 -1.11 -5.86 -0.79
CA HIS A 84 -0.02 -6.84 -0.77
C HIS A 84 1.06 -6.54 -1.81
N GLU A 85 0.66 -5.96 -2.95
CA GLU A 85 1.55 -5.65 -4.07
C GLU A 85 2.37 -4.37 -3.85
N MET A 86 1.95 -3.51 -2.93
CA MET A 86 2.61 -2.24 -2.64
C MET A 86 3.86 -2.40 -1.77
N ASP A 87 4.98 -1.90 -2.28
CA ASP A 87 6.30 -2.03 -1.68
C ASP A 87 7.04 -0.69 -1.60
N CYS A 88 7.28 -0.21 -0.39
CA CYS A 88 8.04 1.03 -0.19
C CYS A 88 9.49 0.95 -0.66
N ARG A 89 10.06 -0.25 -0.86
CA ARG A 89 11.39 -0.41 -1.46
C ARG A 89 11.42 0.14 -2.89
N ASN A 90 10.32 0.05 -3.63
CA ASN A 90 10.22 0.62 -4.97
C ASN A 90 10.33 2.15 -4.92
N ILE A 91 9.69 2.79 -3.93
CA ILE A 91 9.80 4.25 -3.71
C ILE A 91 11.22 4.63 -3.31
N ALA A 92 11.83 3.86 -2.41
CA ALA A 92 13.20 4.08 -1.95
C ALA A 92 14.25 3.97 -3.07
N GLN A 93 14.03 3.08 -4.05
CA GLN A 93 14.86 2.92 -5.24
C GLN A 93 14.61 4.01 -6.28
N ALA A 94 13.35 4.39 -6.49
CA ALA A 94 12.96 5.35 -7.53
C ALA A 94 13.38 6.78 -7.23
N PHE A 95 13.49 7.15 -5.95
CA PHE A 95 13.76 8.54 -5.54
C PHE A 95 15.01 8.67 -4.68
N THR A 96 15.78 9.73 -4.93
CA THR A 96 16.82 10.18 -4.00
C THR A 96 16.20 10.79 -2.74
N LYS A 97 16.99 10.88 -1.65
CA LYS A 97 16.55 11.54 -0.40
C LYS A 97 16.08 12.99 -0.63
N SER A 98 16.73 13.72 -1.54
CA SER A 98 16.35 15.10 -1.87
C SER A 98 14.99 15.16 -2.57
N GLN A 99 14.78 14.34 -3.59
CA GLN A 99 13.49 14.23 -4.28
C GLN A 99 12.37 13.80 -3.32
N ALA A 100 12.64 12.83 -2.43
CA ALA A 100 11.69 12.39 -1.44
C ALA A 100 11.25 13.53 -0.49
N LYS A 101 12.20 14.37 -0.04
CA LYS A 101 11.89 15.57 0.76
C LYS A 101 11.04 16.57 -0.01
N GLN A 102 11.37 16.83 -1.27
CA GLN A 102 10.61 17.75 -2.11
C GLN A 102 9.17 17.27 -2.31
N LEU A 103 8.97 15.97 -2.57
CA LEU A 103 7.64 15.37 -2.72
C LEU A 103 6.82 15.48 -1.42
N HIS A 104 7.44 15.20 -0.27
CA HIS A 104 6.81 15.36 1.04
C HIS A 104 6.41 16.82 1.32
N ALA A 105 7.29 17.78 0.99
CA ALA A 105 7.07 19.19 1.24
C ALA A 105 5.94 19.81 0.40
N ARG A 106 5.45 19.14 -0.65
CA ARG A 106 4.31 19.61 -1.46
C ARG A 106 3.03 19.79 -0.61
N ASN A 107 2.95 19.14 0.55
CA ASN A 107 1.82 19.20 1.47
C ASN A 107 0.45 19.00 0.80
N ALA A 108 0.42 18.24 -0.29
CA ALA A 108 -0.80 17.84 -0.97
C ALA A 108 -1.39 16.60 -0.26
N ARG A 109 -2.71 16.42 -0.38
CA ARG A 109 -3.43 15.26 0.20
C ARG A 109 -2.81 13.91 -0.19
N ASN A 110 -2.29 13.81 -1.41
CA ASN A 110 -1.63 12.64 -1.98
C ASN A 110 -0.10 12.77 -2.05
N ALA A 111 0.50 13.69 -1.29
CA ALA A 111 1.94 13.82 -1.26
C ALA A 111 2.59 12.58 -0.64
N MET A 112 3.63 12.07 -1.29
CA MET A 112 4.43 10.96 -0.78
C MET A 112 5.06 11.33 0.57
N LYS A 113 4.83 10.51 1.59
CA LYS A 113 5.36 10.73 2.95
C LYS A 113 6.80 10.25 3.02
N ILE A 114 7.73 11.08 3.50
CA ILE A 114 9.16 10.72 3.54
C ILE A 114 9.45 9.48 4.40
N GLU A 115 8.56 9.19 5.36
CA GLU A 115 8.54 7.98 6.17
C GLU A 115 8.47 6.71 5.30
N ILE A 116 7.69 6.73 4.22
CA ILE A 116 7.62 5.63 3.25
C ILE A 116 9.00 5.41 2.61
N TRP A 117 9.66 6.47 2.16
CA TRP A 117 11.00 6.39 1.57
C TRP A 117 12.03 5.85 2.58
N ARG A 118 12.01 6.35 3.83
CA ARG A 118 12.90 5.87 4.90
C ARG A 118 12.70 4.39 5.16
N ARG A 119 11.43 3.96 5.30
CA ARG A 119 11.11 2.57 5.57
C ARG A 119 11.54 1.63 4.45
N GLY A 120 11.41 2.06 3.20
CA GLY A 120 11.91 1.30 2.06
C GLY A 120 13.41 1.05 2.12
N HIS A 121 14.21 2.06 2.51
CA HIS A 121 15.65 1.89 2.72
C HIS A 121 15.98 0.95 3.89
N GLU A 122 15.23 1.01 5.00
CA GLU A 122 15.39 0.09 6.12
C GLU A 122 15.14 -1.36 5.72
N LEU A 123 14.03 -1.64 5.03
CA LEU A 123 13.69 -2.98 4.55
C LEU A 123 14.74 -3.53 3.56
N MET A 124 15.32 -2.67 2.71
CA MET A 124 16.41 -3.08 1.82
C MET A 124 17.68 -3.47 2.59
N ARG A 125 18.00 -2.78 3.69
CA ARG A 125 19.16 -3.10 4.54
C ARG A 125 18.95 -4.38 5.35
N GLN A 126 17.74 -4.60 5.87
CA GLN A 126 17.42 -5.82 6.62
C GLN A 126 17.60 -7.09 5.76
N LYS A 127 17.24 -7.03 4.47
CA LYS A 127 17.53 -8.12 3.52
C LYS A 127 19.02 -8.41 3.30
N MET A 128 19.92 -7.50 3.66
CA MET A 128 21.37 -7.73 3.58
C MET A 128 21.96 -8.42 4.81
N ILE A 129 21.25 -8.44 5.94
CA ILE A 129 21.71 -9.07 7.20
C ILE A 129 21.26 -10.54 7.29
N GLN A 130 20.22 -10.93 6.54
CA GLN A 130 19.70 -12.30 6.49
C GLN A 130 20.40 -13.21 5.46
N LYS A 131 21.56 -12.77 4.92
CA LYS A 131 22.32 -13.48 3.89
C LYS A 131 23.63 -14.00 4.47
#